data_AF-A0A6A5TJK5-F1
#
_entry.id   AF-A0A6A5TJK5-F1
#
_cell.length_a   1.000
_cell.length_b   1.000
_cell.length_c   1.000
_cell.angle_alpha   90.00
_cell.angle_beta   90.00
_cell.angle_gamma   90.00
#
_symmetry.space_group_name_H-M   'P 1'
#
loop_
_entity.id
_entity.type
_entity.pdbx_description
1 polymer ?
#
loop_
_entity_poly.entity_id
_entity_poly.type
_entity_poly.pdbx_seq_one_letter_code
_entity_poly.pdbx_strand_id
1 'polypeptide(L)' 'DLLTSMNNLAFILQCQARHKEALALMERCFRLRQQVLGEQHPDTQSSLGTLAGWRADCS' A
#
# COMPACT_ATOMS: atom_id res chain seq x y z
N ASP A 1 6.63 12.00 -5.82
CA ASP A 1 5.74 11.14 -6.64
C ASP A 1 6.04 9.64 -6.62
N LEU A 2 7.20 9.18 -6.13
CA LEU A 2 7.52 7.73 -6.07
C LEU A 2 6.47 6.89 -5.31
N LEU A 3 6.02 7.39 -4.15
CA LEU A 3 5.04 6.70 -3.30
C LEU A 3 3.64 6.64 -3.91
N THR A 4 3.30 7.62 -4.75
CA THR A 4 2.03 7.63 -5.49
C THR A 4 2.09 6.62 -6.64
N SER A 5 3.20 6.56 -7.37
CA SER A 5 3.41 5.57 -8.43
C SER A 5 3.42 4.13 -7.88
N MET A 6 4.05 3.88 -6.73
CA MET A 6 4.02 2.57 -6.07
C MET A 6 2.60 2.17 -5.67
N ASN A 7 1.81 3.12 -5.15
CA ASN A 7 0.40 2.88 -4.81
C ASN A 7 -0.41 2.47 -6.04
N ASN A 8 -0.29 3.23 -7.13
CA ASN A 8 -0.99 2.94 -8.38
C ASN A 8 -0.59 1.58 -8.97
N LEU A 9 0.71 1.24 -8.95
CA LEU A 9 1.18 -0.07 -9.40
C LEU A 9 0.62 -1.20 -8.52
N ALA A 10 0.50 -0.98 -7.21
CA ALA A 10 -0.08 -1.97 -6.32
C ALA A 10 -1.56 -2.24 -6.65
N PHE A 11 -2.34 -1.20 -6.97
CA PHE A 11 -3.71 -1.36 -7.45
C PHE A 11 -3.79 -2.11 -8.78
N ILE A 12 -2.88 -1.82 -9.73
CA ILE A 12 -2.82 -2.55 -11.00
C ILE A 12 -2.52 -4.03 -10.76
N LEU A 13 -1.58 -4.36 -9.87
CA LEU A 13 -1.27 -5.74 -9.50
C LEU A 13 -2.47 -6.43 -8.83
N GLN A 14 -3.23 -5.70 -8.00
CA GLN A 14 -4.45 -6.21 -7.40
C GLN A 14 -5.51 -6.56 -8.46
N CYS A 15 -5.70 -5.69 -9.46
CA CYS A 15 -6.58 -5.95 -10.61
C CYS A 15 -6.11 -7.13 -11.48
N GLN A 16 -4.80 -7.44 -11.49
CA GLN A 16 -4.25 -8.61 -12.18
C GLN A 16 -4.36 -9.91 -11.37
N ALA A 17 -5.11 -9.92 -10.26
CA ALA A 17 -5.19 -11.03 -9.30
C ALA A 17 -3.82 -11.40 -8.67
N ARG A 18 -2.82 -10.51 -8.75
CA ARG A 18 -1.48 -10.69 -8.17
C ARG A 18 -1.45 -10.11 -6.76
N HIS A 19 -2.34 -10.60 -5.89
CA HIS A 19 -2.56 -10.02 -4.57
C HIS A 19 -1.32 -10.01 -3.67
N LYS A 20 -0.50 -11.07 -3.74
CA LYS A 20 0.75 -11.17 -2.96
C LYS A 20 1.76 -10.08 -3.33
N GLU A 21 1.86 -9.75 -4.62
CA GLU A 21 2.79 -8.72 -5.09
C GLU A 21 2.26 -7.32 -4.83
N ALA A 22 0.94 -7.13 -4.99
CA ALA A 22 0.25 -5.91 -4.61
C ALA A 22 0.47 -5.60 -3.12
N LEU A 23 0.24 -6.59 -2.24
CA LEU A 23 0.46 -6.47 -0.80
C LEU A 23 1.91 -6.12 -0.45
N ALA A 24 2.89 -6.84 -1.01
CA ALA A 24 4.30 -6.58 -0.75
C ALA A 24 4.72 -5.15 -1.19
N LEU A 25 4.19 -4.69 -2.33
CA LEU A 25 4.47 -3.35 -2.83
C LEU A 25 3.81 -2.26 -1.97
N MET A 26 2.55 -2.48 -1.56
CA MET A 26 1.82 -1.58 -0.68
C MET A 26 2.47 -1.51 0.71
N GLU A 27 2.96 -2.62 1.26
CA GLU A 27 3.71 -2.63 2.52
C GLU A 27 5.00 -1.82 2.44
N ARG A 28 5.70 -1.91 1.31
CA ARG A 28 6.91 -1.12 1.09
C ARG A 28 6.58 0.37 0.96
N CYS A 29 5.47 0.71 0.28
CA CYS A 29 4.97 2.08 0.19
C CYS A 29 4.61 2.63 1.58
N PHE A 30 3.89 1.86 2.40
CA PHE A 30 3.52 2.24 3.76
C PHE A 30 4.76 2.49 4.64
N ARG A 31 5.74 1.57 4.65
CA ARG A 31 6.97 1.74 5.43
C ARG A 31 7.73 3.02 5.05
N LEU A 32 7.83 3.31 3.77
CA LEU A 32 8.48 4.54 3.30
C LEU A 32 7.67 5.80 3.68
N ARG A 33 6.34 5.77 3.59
CA ARG A 33 5.47 6.86 4.06
C ARG A 33 5.64 7.09 5.56
N GLN A 34 5.67 6.03 6.35
CA GLN A 34 5.92 6.11 7.78
C GLN A 34 7.29 6.73 8.10
N GLN A 35 8.34 6.38 7.34
CA GLN A 35 9.68 6.92 7.54
C GLN A 35 9.82 8.39 7.11
N VAL A 36 9.18 8.79 6.00
CA VAL A 36 9.31 10.13 5.41
C VAL A 36 8.34 11.12 6.05
N LEU A 37 7.09 10.71 6.29
CA LEU A 37 5.99 11.58 6.71
C LEU A 37 5.59 11.36 8.18
N GLY A 38 5.95 10.21 8.76
CA GLY A 38 5.51 9.80 10.08
C GLY A 38 4.24 8.97 10.07
N GLU A 39 3.97 8.31 11.20
CA GLU A 39 2.83 7.40 11.37
C GLU A 39 1.48 8.14 11.43
N GLN A 40 1.46 9.37 11.94
CA GLN A 40 0.23 10.18 12.04
C GLN A 40 -0.12 10.93 10.75
N HIS A 41 0.73 10.84 9.71
CA HIS A 41 0.42 11.51 8.46
C HIS A 41 -0.79 10.88 7.76
N PRO A 42 -1.71 11.67 7.19
CA PRO A 42 -2.91 11.17 6.51
C PRO A 42 -2.59 10.12 5.43
N ASP A 43 -1.53 10.34 4.66
CA ASP A 43 -1.11 9.40 3.60
C ASP A 43 -0.62 8.06 4.12
N THR A 44 -0.02 8.04 5.31
CA THR A 44 0.44 6.81 5.98
C THR A 44 -0.77 6.02 6.47
N GLN A 45 -1.72 6.70 7.13
CA GLN A 45 -2.98 6.10 7.60
C GLN A 45 -3.84 5.55 6.46
N SER A 46 -3.95 6.30 5.34
CA SER A 46 -4.67 5.85 4.15
C SER A 46 -4.05 4.59 3.53
N SER A 47 -2.71 4.51 3.49
CA SER A 47 -2.01 3.32 3.00
C SER A 47 -2.23 2.12 3.90
N LEU A 48 -2.24 2.33 5.23
CA LEU A 48 -2.53 1.28 6.20
C LEU A 48 -3.96 0.74 6.04
N GLY A 49 -4.95 1.62 5.88
CA GLY A 49 -6.34 1.21 5.65
C GLY A 49 -6.50 0.39 4.37
N THR A 50 -5.85 0.81 3.28
CA THR A 50 -5.84 0.06 2.02
C THR A 50 -5.21 -1.33 2.20
N LEU A 51 -4.09 -1.40 2.90
CA LEU A 51 -3.36 -2.63 3.16
C LEU A 51 -4.13 -3.60 4.08
N ALA A 52 -4.86 -3.07 5.07
CA ALA A 52 -5.75 -3.86 5.91
C ALA A 52 -6.91 -4.46 5.11
N GLY A 53 -7.51 -3.68 4.20
CA GLY A 53 -8.54 -4.18 3.28
C GLY A 53 -8.04 -5.34 2.43
N TRP A 54 -6.88 -5.18 1.78
CA TRP A 54 -6.33 -6.24 0.93
C TRP A 54 -5.90 -7.50 1.70
N ARG A 55 -5.47 -7.35 2.96
CA ARG A 55 -5.18 -8.50 3.83
C ARG A 55 -6.46 -9.25 4.22
N ALA A 56 -7.56 -8.55 4.43
CA ALA A 56 -8.86 -9.16 4.72
C ALA A 56 -9.44 -9.87 3.48
N ASP A 57 -9.23 -9.36 2.28
CA ASP A 57 -9.68 -9.99 1.04
C ASP A 57 -8.92 -11.30 0.70
N CYS A 58 -7.74 -11.50 1.29
CA CYS A 58 -6.93 -12.72 1.11
C CYS A 58 -7.09 -13.77 2.22
N SER A 59 -7.87 -13.49 3.28
CA SER A 59 -8.17 -14.45 4.36
C SER A 59 -9.43 -15.26 4.08
#